data_AF-A0A7C5HUC9-F1
#
_entry.id   AF-A0A7C5HUC9-F1
#
_cell.length_a   1.000
_cell.length_b   1.000
_cell.length_c   1.000
_cell.angle_alpha   90.00
_cell.angle_beta   90.00
_cell.angle_gamma   90.00
#
_symmetry.space_group_name_H-M   'P 1'
#
loop_
_entity.id
_entity.type
_entity.pdbx_description
1 polymer ?
#
loop_
_entity_poly.entity_id
_entity_poly.type
_entity_poly.pdbx_seq_one_letter_code
_entity_poly.pdbx_strand_id
1 'polypeptide(L)'
;MYKKKVPLKKSDLIFGALFLIAGIAVYYRVEIALNYNWNWEKIPQFLYRFDDDSGKWVSNVLMWGLFNTIRLSIFGTLLAILLGTIMGICRSSKIVFLRLISGTYVETMRNLPPLVIIFIVYFFIGNH
;
A
#
# COMPACT_ATOMS: atom_id res chain seq x y z
N MET A 1 39.47 -18.22 -1.37
CA MET A 1 38.13 -17.97 -1.93
C MET A 1 38.26 -16.92 -3.04
N TYR A 2 38.40 -17.35 -4.30
CA TYR A 2 38.85 -16.50 -5.42
C TYR A 2 37.67 -15.71 -6.03
N LYS A 3 37.67 -14.37 -5.93
CA LYS A 3 36.68 -13.51 -6.61
C LYS A 3 36.97 -13.53 -8.12
N LYS A 4 36.18 -14.30 -8.87
CA LYS A 4 36.22 -14.34 -10.34
C LYS A 4 35.84 -12.95 -10.87
N LYS A 5 36.81 -12.20 -11.41
CA LYS A 5 36.55 -10.92 -12.09
C LYS A 5 35.82 -11.23 -13.38
N VAL A 6 34.53 -10.90 -13.47
CA VAL A 6 33.75 -11.06 -14.69
C VAL A 6 34.31 -10.07 -15.72
N PRO A 7 34.83 -10.53 -16.87
CA PRO A 7 35.37 -9.61 -17.87
C PRO A 7 34.22 -8.83 -18.51
N LEU A 8 34.24 -7.51 -18.40
CA LEU A 8 33.25 -6.64 -19.03
C LEU A 8 33.26 -6.88 -20.54
N LYS A 9 32.16 -7.41 -21.08
CA LYS A 9 32.01 -7.65 -22.52
C LYS A 9 31.56 -6.35 -23.18
N LYS A 10 31.95 -6.12 -24.44
CA LYS A 10 31.53 -4.91 -25.20
C LYS A 10 30.00 -4.74 -25.24
N SER A 11 29.24 -5.85 -25.21
CA SER A 11 27.78 -5.87 -25.11
C SER A 11 27.27 -5.27 -23.80
N ASP A 12 27.92 -5.56 -22.68
CA ASP A 12 27.50 -5.08 -21.35
C ASP A 12 27.68 -3.57 -21.24
N LEU A 13 28.70 -3.05 -21.93
CA LEU A 13 28.98 -1.62 -22.06
C LEU A 13 27.91 -0.93 -22.92
N ILE A 14 27.45 -1.57 -23.99
CA ILE A 14 26.36 -1.07 -24.85
C ILE A 14 25.04 -1.04 -24.07
N PHE A 15 24.69 -2.12 -23.36
CA PHE A 15 23.48 -2.17 -22.54
C PHE A 15 23.52 -1.15 -21.39
N GLY A 16 24.68 -1.00 -20.74
CA GLY A 16 24.89 0.02 -19.71
C GLY A 16 24.73 1.45 -20.26
N ALA A 17 25.31 1.73 -21.42
CA ALA A 17 25.17 3.02 -22.09
C ALA A 17 23.70 3.29 -22.48
N LEU A 18 23.00 2.30 -23.03
CA LEU A 18 21.60 2.45 -23.42
C LEU A 18 20.70 2.68 -22.19
N PHE A 19 20.95 2.01 -21.08
CA PHE A 19 20.23 2.21 -19.82
C PHE A 19 20.47 3.61 -19.23
N LEU A 20 21.71 4.10 -19.30
CA LEU A 20 22.06 5.47 -18.89
C LEU A 20 21.34 6.50 -19.75
N ILE A 21 21.36 6.35 -21.07
CA ILE A 21 20.67 7.28 -22.00
C ILE A 21 19.17 7.26 -21.73
N ALA A 22 18.57 6.09 -21.53
CA ALA A 22 17.15 5.97 -21.18
C ALA A 22 16.83 6.66 -19.84
N GLY A 23 17.66 6.46 -18.81
CA GLY A 23 17.51 7.13 -17.52
C GLY A 23 17.60 8.65 -17.62
N ILE A 24 18.56 9.17 -18.39
CA ILE A 24 18.73 10.60 -18.67
C ILE A 24 17.51 11.14 -19.44
N ALA A 25 17.04 10.41 -20.46
CA ALA A 25 15.86 10.81 -21.22
C ALA A 25 14.59 10.84 -20.36
N VAL A 26 14.41 9.87 -19.45
CA VAL A 26 13.30 9.86 -18.48
C VAL A 26 13.43 11.02 -17.51
N TYR A 27 14.62 11.31 -16.99
CA TYR A 27 14.87 12.44 -16.10
C TYR A 27 14.46 13.77 -16.75
N TYR A 28 14.95 14.04 -17.97
CA TYR A 28 14.56 15.25 -18.71
C TYR A 28 13.08 15.27 -19.08
N ARG A 29 12.48 14.12 -19.40
CA ARG A 29 11.03 14.04 -19.66
C ARG A 29 10.21 14.37 -18.43
N VAL A 30 10.63 13.92 -17.25
CA VAL A 30 9.97 14.23 -15.99
C VAL A 30 10.07 15.73 -15.70
N GLU A 31 11.25 16.34 -15.84
CA GLU A 31 11.47 17.76 -15.57
C GLU A 31 10.75 18.69 -16.55
N ILE A 32 10.69 18.33 -17.84
CA ILE A 32 10.06 19.16 -18.87
C ILE A 32 8.53 18.95 -18.92
N ALA A 33 8.06 17.71 -18.76
CA ALA A 33 6.62 17.41 -18.86
C ALA A 33 5.87 17.76 -17.56
N LEU A 34 6.52 17.62 -16.40
CA LEU A 34 6.02 18.12 -15.14
C LEU A 34 6.79 19.40 -14.87
N ASN A 35 6.24 20.57 -15.22
CA ASN A 35 6.74 21.88 -14.80
C ASN A 35 6.58 22.03 -13.27
N TYR A 36 7.23 21.14 -12.54
CA TYR A 36 7.06 20.86 -11.13
C TYR A 36 8.36 21.18 -10.44
N ASN A 37 8.38 22.33 -9.77
CA ASN A 37 9.49 22.71 -8.92
C ASN A 37 9.47 21.81 -7.68
N TRP A 38 10.48 20.95 -7.58
CA TRP A 38 10.56 20.01 -6.49
C TRP A 38 10.93 20.72 -5.18
N ASN A 39 9.93 21.08 -4.37
CA ASN A 39 10.09 21.85 -3.14
C ASN A 39 9.92 21.00 -1.87
N TRP A 40 10.94 20.20 -1.52
CA TRP A 40 10.94 19.39 -0.29
C TRP A 40 10.72 20.21 1.00
N GLU A 41 11.11 21.49 0.99
CA GLU A 41 10.95 22.42 2.12
C GLU A 41 9.49 22.63 2.56
N LYS A 42 8.53 22.38 1.66
CA LYS A 42 7.10 22.55 1.95
C LYS A 42 6.49 21.38 2.69
N ILE A 43 7.16 20.23 2.79
CA ILE A 43 6.58 19.01 3.37
C ILE A 43 6.35 19.10 4.89
N PRO A 44 7.27 19.66 5.70
CA PRO A 44 7.04 19.81 7.14
C PRO A 44 5.73 20.54 7.49
N GLN A 45 5.32 21.53 6.69
CA GLN A 45 4.07 22.26 6.89
C GLN A 45 2.81 21.39 6.71
N PHE A 46 2.91 20.29 5.95
CA PHE A 46 1.83 19.33 5.75
C PHE A 46 1.74 18.29 6.87
N LEU A 47 2.77 18.19 7.71
CA LEU A 47 2.74 17.41 8.95
C LEU A 47 2.15 18.26 10.09
N TYR A 48 2.71 19.45 10.29
CA TYR A 48 2.31 20.37 11.35
C TYR A 48 2.18 21.78 10.81
N ARG A 49 1.06 22.43 11.13
CA ARG A 49 0.81 23.84 10.83
C ARG A 49 0.64 24.60 12.13
N PHE A 50 1.28 25.77 12.22
CA PHE A 50 0.98 26.71 13.28
C PHE A 50 -0.32 27.44 12.94
N ASP A 51 -1.26 27.43 13.87
CA ASP A 51 -2.57 28.06 13.70
C ASP A 51 -2.61 29.34 14.53
N ASP A 52 -2.61 30.49 13.86
CA ASP A 52 -2.50 31.82 14.48
C ASP A 52 -3.73 32.15 15.35
N ASP A 53 -4.90 31.60 15.03
CA ASP A 53 -6.14 31.81 15.80
C ASP A 53 -6.14 31.07 17.14
N SER A 54 -5.48 29.91 17.21
CA SER A 54 -5.47 29.04 18.39
C SER A 54 -4.13 29.03 19.15
N GLY A 55 -3.10 29.69 18.61
CA GLY A 55 -1.77 29.82 19.20
C GLY A 55 -1.04 28.49 19.41
N LYS A 56 -1.46 27.44 18.69
CA LYS A 56 -1.01 26.06 18.88
C LYS A 56 -0.54 25.45 17.56
N TRP A 57 0.38 24.50 17.70
CA TRP A 57 0.75 23.60 16.60
C TRP A 57 -0.36 22.57 16.39
N VAL A 58 -1.01 22.62 15.23
CA VAL A 58 -2.08 21.70 14.85
C VAL A 58 -1.55 20.70 13.83
N SER A 59 -1.96 19.44 13.97
CA SER A 59 -1.64 18.39 12.98
C SER A 59 -2.38 18.67 11.67
N ASN A 60 -1.65 18.65 10.56
CA ASN A 60 -2.20 18.91 9.24
C ASN A 60 -2.58 17.58 8.51
N VAL A 61 -2.99 17.66 7.25
CA VAL A 61 -3.64 16.57 6.49
C VAL A 61 -2.86 15.24 6.51
N LEU A 62 -1.52 15.26 6.41
CA LEU A 62 -0.72 14.02 6.38
C LEU A 62 -0.80 13.28 7.71
N MET A 63 -0.72 14.00 8.83
CA MET A 63 -0.86 13.41 10.16
C MET A 63 -2.28 12.90 10.38
N TRP A 64 -3.29 13.64 9.93
CA TRP A 64 -4.68 13.19 10.02
C TRP A 64 -4.92 11.89 9.24
N GLY A 65 -4.43 11.81 8.00
CA GLY A 65 -4.49 10.59 7.18
C GLY A 65 -3.74 9.41 7.80
N LEU A 66 -2.57 9.67 8.38
CA LEU A 66 -1.78 8.65 9.09
C LEU A 66 -2.55 8.07 10.27
N PHE A 67 -3.10 8.93 11.14
CA PHE A 67 -3.87 8.48 12.30
C PHE A 67 -5.13 7.72 11.90
N ASN A 68 -5.82 8.15 10.85
CA ASN A 68 -6.97 7.42 10.32
C ASN A 68 -6.58 6.04 9.80
N THR A 69 -5.46 5.92 9.08
CA THR A 69 -4.94 4.64 8.58
C THR A 69 -4.58 3.71 9.73
N ILE A 70 -3.89 4.21 10.75
CA ILE A 70 -3.53 3.45 11.95
C ILE A 70 -4.79 2.97 12.66
N ARG A 71 -5.73 3.87 12.92
CA ARG A 71 -7.00 3.54 13.59
C ARG A 71 -7.76 2.47 12.83
N LEU A 72 -7.92 2.64 11.52
CA LEU A 72 -8.63 1.68 10.67
C LEU A 72 -7.92 0.31 10.63
N SER A 73 -6.59 0.32 10.55
CA SER A 73 -5.77 -0.91 10.54
C SER A 73 -5.87 -1.67 11.86
N ILE A 74 -5.89 -0.98 13.01
CA ILE A 74 -6.05 -1.61 14.33
C ILE A 74 -7.41 -2.32 14.41
N PHE A 75 -8.51 -1.61 14.14
CA PHE A 75 -9.84 -2.21 14.21
C PHE A 75 -10.04 -3.32 13.19
N GLY A 76 -9.56 -3.13 11.95
CA GLY A 76 -9.63 -4.14 10.90
C GLY A 76 -8.85 -5.41 11.27
N THR A 77 -7.65 -5.25 11.83
CA THR A 77 -6.82 -6.40 12.26
C THR A 77 -7.45 -7.13 13.43
N LEU A 78 -7.96 -6.42 14.44
CA LEU A 78 -8.63 -7.05 15.59
C LEU A 78 -9.85 -7.89 15.16
N LEU A 79 -10.70 -7.34 14.28
CA LEU A 79 -11.84 -8.08 13.74
C LEU A 79 -11.41 -9.26 12.88
N ALA A 80 -10.38 -9.10 12.05
CA ALA A 80 -9.84 -10.16 11.22
C ALA A 80 -9.28 -11.32 12.07
N ILE A 81 -8.56 -11.02 13.16
CA ILE A 81 -8.06 -12.03 14.10
C ILE A 81 -9.21 -12.76 14.77
N LEU A 82 -10.21 -12.03 15.28
CA LEU A 82 -11.36 -12.63 15.96
C LEU A 82 -12.10 -13.59 15.02
N LEU A 83 -12.51 -13.11 13.85
CA LEU A 83 -13.23 -13.91 12.86
C LEU A 83 -12.38 -15.05 12.30
N GLY A 84 -11.11 -14.78 11.98
CA GLY A 84 -10.18 -15.79 11.49
C GLY A 84 -9.95 -16.92 12.50
N THR A 85 -9.84 -16.58 13.79
CA THR A 85 -9.67 -17.57 14.86
C THR A 85 -10.91 -18.43 15.02
N ILE A 86 -12.11 -17.81 15.04
CA ILE A 86 -13.38 -18.55 15.13
C ILE A 86 -13.52 -19.50 13.94
N MET A 87 -13.31 -19.02 12.72
CA MET A 87 -13.40 -19.85 11.51
C MET A 87 -12.34 -20.95 11.48
N GLY A 88 -11.12 -20.67 11.98
CA GLY A 88 -10.05 -21.65 12.12
C GLY A 88 -10.42 -22.79 13.07
N ILE A 89 -11.00 -22.47 14.23
CA ILE A 89 -11.49 -23.47 15.19
C ILE A 89 -12.62 -24.29 14.58
N CYS A 90 -13.60 -23.63 13.91
CA CYS A 90 -14.70 -24.32 13.24
C CYS A 90 -14.22 -25.30 12.16
N ARG A 91 -13.14 -24.98 11.45
CA ARG A 91 -12.55 -25.86 10.42
C ARG A 91 -11.93 -27.13 11.02
N SER A 92 -11.38 -27.05 12.23
CA SER A 92 -10.81 -28.21 12.95
C SER A 92 -11.87 -29.05 13.70
N SER A 93 -13.13 -28.64 13.68
CA SER A 93 -14.21 -29.36 14.37
C SER A 93 -14.51 -30.71 13.69
N LYS A 94 -14.93 -31.68 14.51
CA LYS A 94 -15.40 -33.00 14.03
C LYS A 94 -16.75 -32.91 13.30
N ILE A 95 -17.48 -31.80 13.48
CA ILE A 95 -18.79 -31.57 12.85
C ILE A 95 -18.60 -31.16 11.39
N VAL A 96 -19.05 -32.01 10.47
CA VAL A 96 -18.90 -31.81 9.01
C VAL A 96 -19.51 -30.50 8.54
N PHE A 97 -20.68 -30.12 9.07
CA PHE A 97 -21.37 -28.88 8.72
C PHE A 97 -20.54 -27.62 9.04
N LEU A 98 -19.96 -27.53 10.24
CA LEU A 98 -19.11 -26.41 10.63
C LEU A 98 -17.82 -26.32 9.80
N ARG A 99 -17.25 -27.48 9.45
CA ARG A 99 -16.07 -27.57 8.59
C ARG A 99 -16.36 -27.10 7.16
N LEU A 100 -17.53 -27.44 6.62
CA LEU A 100 -17.94 -27.00 5.29
C LEU A 100 -18.20 -25.50 5.24
N ILE A 101 -18.97 -24.94 6.19
CA ILE A 101 -19.26 -23.49 6.21
C ILE A 101 -17.98 -22.66 6.36
N SER A 102 -17.15 -23.02 7.35
CA SER A 102 -15.87 -22.31 7.56
C SER A 102 -14.94 -22.46 6.36
N GLY A 103 -14.93 -23.63 5.71
CA GLY A 103 -14.18 -23.87 4.48
C GLY A 103 -14.64 -22.97 3.34
N THR A 104 -15.94 -22.99 3.01
CA THR A 104 -16.50 -22.16 1.94
C THR A 104 -16.26 -20.67 2.18
N TYR A 105 -16.47 -20.20 3.42
CA TYR A 105 -16.22 -18.81 3.77
C TYR A 105 -14.75 -18.41 3.58
N VAL A 106 -13.81 -19.16 4.17
CA VAL A 106 -12.38 -18.85 4.09
C VAL A 106 -11.86 -18.95 2.66
N GLU A 107 -12.27 -19.98 1.91
CA GLU A 107 -11.86 -20.17 0.53
C GLU A 107 -12.42 -19.05 -0.37
N THR A 108 -13.67 -18.64 -0.18
CA THR A 108 -14.25 -17.52 -0.94
C THR A 108 -13.52 -16.21 -0.64
N MET A 109 -13.31 -15.88 0.63
CA MET A 109 -12.67 -14.64 1.05
C MET A 109 -11.20 -14.53 0.60
N ARG A 110 -10.49 -15.64 0.50
CA ARG A 110 -9.09 -15.67 0.04
C ARG A 110 -8.94 -15.66 -1.48
N ASN A 111 -9.95 -16.12 -2.22
CA ASN A 111 -9.93 -16.18 -3.68
C ASN A 111 -10.59 -14.96 -4.35
N LEU A 112 -11.44 -14.22 -3.64
CA LEU A 112 -12.07 -13.01 -4.16
C LEU A 112 -11.05 -11.89 -4.37
N PRO A 113 -10.97 -11.28 -5.57
CA PRO A 113 -10.16 -10.09 -5.78
C PRO A 113 -10.63 -8.94 -4.87
N PRO A 114 -9.72 -8.23 -4.18
CA PRO A 114 -10.09 -7.12 -3.30
C PRO A 114 -10.91 -6.03 -4.02
N LEU A 115 -10.65 -5.83 -5.31
CA LEU A 115 -11.38 -4.90 -6.15
C LEU A 115 -12.89 -5.22 -6.22
N VAL A 116 -13.26 -6.50 -6.32
CA VAL A 116 -14.67 -6.92 -6.38
C VAL A 116 -15.39 -6.59 -5.08
N ILE A 117 -14.72 -6.82 -3.94
CA ILE A 117 -15.26 -6.50 -2.62
C ILE A 117 -15.49 -4.99 -2.50
N ILE A 118 -14.50 -4.17 -2.89
CA ILE A 118 -14.61 -2.71 -2.86
C ILE A 118 -15.76 -2.23 -3.77
N PHE A 119 -15.90 -2.82 -4.95
CA PHE A 119 -16.99 -2.50 -5.89
C PHE A 119 -18.35 -2.78 -5.26
N ILE A 120 -18.57 -3.99 -4.72
CA ILE A 120 -19.84 -4.36 -4.09
C ILE A 120 -20.16 -3.42 -2.93
N VAL A 121 -19.21 -3.15 -2.04
CA VAL A 121 -19.43 -2.24 -0.92
C VAL A 121 -19.77 -0.83 -1.40
N TYR A 122 -19.02 -0.29 -2.37
CA TYR A 122 -19.27 1.05 -2.89
C TYR A 122 -20.66 1.20 -3.52
N PHE A 123 -21.06 0.27 -4.41
CA PHE A 123 -22.32 0.38 -5.14
C PHE A 123 -23.56 0.04 -4.31
N PHE A 124 -23.46 -0.90 -3.36
CA PHE A 124 -24.63 -1.34 -2.57
C PHE A 124 -24.77 -0.62 -1.23
N ILE A 125 -23.67 -0.25 -0.57
CA ILE A 125 -23.70 0.44 0.73
C ILE A 125 -23.54 1.96 0.56
N GLY A 126 -22.74 2.40 -0.42
CA GLY A 126 -22.44 3.83 -0.60
C GLY A 126 -23.49 4.64 -1.35
N ASN A 127 -24.54 4.01 -1.89
CA ASN A 127 -25.53 4.64 -2.78
C ASN A 127 -26.91 4.85 -2.12
N HIS A 128 -26.92 5.03 -0.80
CA HIS A 128 -28.06 5.44 0.02
C HIS A 128 -27.66 6.68 0.82
#